data_AF-A0A3C0IPS2-F1
#
_entry.id   AF-A0A3C0IPS2-F1
#
_cell.length_a   1.000
_cell.length_b   1.000
_cell.length_c   1.000
_cell.angle_alpha   90.00
_cell.angle_beta   90.00
_cell.angle_gamma   90.00
#
_symmetry.space_group_name_H-M   'P 1'
#
loop_
_entity.id
_entity.type
_entity.pdbx_description
1 polymer ?
#
loop_
_entity_poly.entity_id
_entity_poly.type
_entity_poly.pdbx_seq_one_letter_code
_entity_poly.pdbx_strand_id
1 'polypeptide(L)'
;KKGEIRFGLAGLKGVGEAAIENIVAERKANGPFASIFDFIKRVNQRVVNKRSLEALAYSGAFDGFELHRAQYFFTAEGDKTSGLEKIVAYGQMVESNKNNVGNTLFGDLGSTMD
;
A
#
# COMPACT_ATOMS: atom_id res chain seq x y z
N LYS A 1 -18.21 -4.29 -17.17
CA LYS A 1 -17.43 -3.06 -17.46
C LYS A 1 -18.33 -2.13 -18.28
N LYS A 2 -18.71 -0.95 -17.77
CA LYS A 2 -19.77 -0.07 -18.33
C LYS A 2 -19.28 0.90 -19.44
N GLY A 3 -18.29 0.52 -20.25
CA GLY A 3 -17.78 1.39 -21.34
C GLY A 3 -17.02 2.66 -20.89
N GLU A 4 -16.69 2.78 -19.62
CA GLU A 4 -15.97 3.94 -19.06
C GLU A 4 -14.49 3.94 -19.50
N ILE A 5 -13.99 5.14 -19.86
CA ILE A 5 -12.57 5.37 -20.14
C ILE A 5 -11.83 5.47 -18.81
N ARG A 6 -10.80 4.64 -18.62
CA ARG A 6 -9.96 4.63 -17.40
C ARG A 6 -8.59 5.19 -17.70
N PHE A 7 -8.07 5.99 -16.78
CA PHE A 7 -6.70 6.48 -16.87
C PHE A 7 -5.70 5.34 -16.59
N GLY A 8 -4.66 5.24 -17.42
CA GLY A 8 -3.61 4.24 -17.26
C GLY A 8 -2.58 4.68 -16.23
N LEU A 9 -2.07 3.74 -15.43
CA LEU A 9 -1.02 4.02 -14.44
C LEU A 9 0.28 4.53 -15.08
N ALA A 10 0.57 4.13 -16.33
CA ALA A 10 1.73 4.59 -17.10
C ALA A 10 1.72 6.10 -17.39
N GLY A 11 0.55 6.75 -17.37
CA GLY A 11 0.43 8.20 -17.55
C GLY A 11 0.76 9.00 -16.28
N LEU A 12 1.05 8.35 -15.16
CA LEU A 12 1.23 9.02 -13.88
C LEU A 12 2.66 9.50 -13.67
N LYS A 13 2.85 10.82 -13.63
CA LYS A 13 4.15 11.43 -13.34
C LYS A 13 4.57 11.13 -11.89
N GLY A 14 5.75 10.53 -11.72
CA GLY A 14 6.33 10.26 -10.40
C GLY A 14 6.17 8.80 -9.92
N VAL A 15 5.54 7.93 -10.72
CA VAL A 15 5.56 6.48 -10.52
C VAL A 15 6.46 5.84 -11.59
N GLY A 16 7.43 5.03 -11.18
CA GLY A 16 8.31 4.33 -12.11
C GLY A 16 7.63 3.14 -12.78
N GLU A 17 8.07 2.79 -13.99
CA GLU A 17 7.55 1.64 -14.76
C GLU A 17 7.60 0.34 -13.95
N ALA A 18 8.73 0.05 -13.31
CA ALA A 18 8.89 -1.13 -12.45
C ALA A 18 7.86 -1.18 -11.30
N ALA A 19 7.48 -0.03 -10.73
CA ALA A 19 6.46 0.02 -9.69
C ALA A 19 5.07 -0.32 -10.26
N ILE A 20 4.76 0.17 -11.46
CA ILE A 20 3.49 -0.12 -12.15
C ILE A 20 3.41 -1.61 -12.49
N GLU A 21 4.46 -2.17 -13.07
CA GLU A 21 4.53 -3.59 -13.40
C GLU A 21 4.36 -4.47 -12.16
N ASN A 22 5.03 -4.12 -11.06
CA ASN A 22 4.90 -4.84 -9.79
C ASN A 22 3.45 -4.81 -9.27
N ILE A 23 2.82 -3.62 -9.24
CA ILE A 23 1.43 -3.45 -8.80
C ILE A 23 0.46 -4.25 -9.69
N VAL A 24 0.66 -4.22 -11.00
CA VAL A 24 -0.22 -4.92 -11.96
C VAL A 24 -0.03 -6.43 -11.86
N ALA A 25 1.21 -6.92 -11.75
CA ALA A 25 1.50 -8.33 -11.59
C ALA A 25 0.90 -8.88 -10.29
N GLU A 26 1.10 -8.19 -9.18
CA GLU A 26 0.56 -8.55 -7.86
C GLU A 26 -0.97 -8.58 -7.85
N ARG A 27 -1.62 -7.59 -8.49
CA ARG A 27 -3.08 -7.55 -8.64
C ARG A 27 -3.62 -8.66 -9.55
N LYS A 28 -2.86 -9.08 -10.58
CA LYS A 28 -3.26 -10.19 -11.45
C LYS A 28 -3.14 -11.54 -10.74
N ALA A 29 -2.11 -11.73 -9.93
CA ALA A 29 -1.88 -12.97 -9.19
C ALA A 29 -2.84 -13.15 -8.02
N ASN A 30 -3.01 -12.11 -7.19
CA ASN A 30 -3.70 -12.21 -5.90
C ASN A 30 -5.05 -11.45 -5.87
N GLY A 31 -5.52 -10.95 -7.02
CA GLY A 31 -6.80 -10.25 -7.12
C GLY A 31 -6.78 -8.78 -6.68
N PRO A 32 -7.95 -8.12 -6.58
CA PRO A 32 -8.04 -6.70 -6.22
C PRO A 32 -7.49 -6.42 -4.81
N PHE A 33 -7.04 -5.19 -4.57
CA PHE A 33 -6.63 -4.74 -3.24
C PHE A 33 -7.88 -4.34 -2.44
N ALA A 34 -7.99 -4.84 -1.21
CA ALA A 34 -9.15 -4.55 -0.35
C ALA A 34 -9.04 -3.17 0.34
N SER A 35 -7.82 -2.76 0.69
CA SER A 35 -7.55 -1.50 1.36
C SER A 35 -6.12 -1.02 1.06
N ILE A 36 -5.78 0.20 1.49
CA ILE A 36 -4.40 0.70 1.40
C ILE A 36 -3.43 -0.17 2.23
N PHE A 37 -3.90 -0.76 3.32
CA PHE A 37 -3.10 -1.66 4.16
C PHE A 37 -2.89 -3.01 3.48
N ASP A 38 -3.88 -3.51 2.74
CA ASP A 38 -3.69 -4.70 1.90
C ASP A 38 -2.71 -4.41 0.76
N PHE A 39 -2.82 -3.24 0.14
CA PHE A 39 -1.89 -2.78 -0.90
C PHE A 39 -0.44 -2.78 -0.41
N ILE A 40 -0.14 -2.08 0.71
CA ILE A 40 1.25 -1.95 1.19
C ILE A 40 1.87 -3.27 1.67
N LYS A 41 1.05 -4.22 2.15
CA LYS A 41 1.50 -5.55 2.56
C LYS A 41 1.91 -6.44 1.38
N ARG A 42 1.29 -6.21 0.22
CA ARG A 42 1.40 -7.06 -0.96
C ARG A 42 2.43 -6.54 -1.97
N VAL A 43 2.51 -5.23 -2.13
CA VAL A 43 3.47 -4.63 -3.07
C VAL A 43 4.89 -4.62 -2.52
N ASN A 44 5.87 -4.67 -3.41
CA ASN A 44 7.27 -4.56 -3.01
C ASN A 44 7.60 -3.10 -2.66
N GLN A 45 7.79 -2.82 -1.37
CA GLN A 45 8.08 -1.47 -0.85
C GLN A 45 9.43 -0.91 -1.29
N ARG A 46 10.37 -1.75 -1.77
CA ARG A 46 11.64 -1.27 -2.36
C ARG A 46 11.43 -0.66 -3.74
N VAL A 47 10.45 -1.17 -4.49
CA VAL A 47 10.12 -0.69 -5.85
C VAL A 47 9.10 0.44 -5.77
N VAL A 48 8.07 0.27 -4.92
CA VAL A 48 7.02 1.27 -4.70
C VAL A 48 7.45 2.21 -3.57
N ASN A 49 8.20 3.26 -3.94
CA ASN A 49 8.70 4.25 -2.99
C ASN A 49 7.62 5.23 -2.50
N LYS A 50 7.93 6.01 -1.45
CA LYS A 50 7.04 7.04 -0.88
C LYS A 50 6.53 8.02 -1.95
N ARG A 51 7.41 8.49 -2.83
CA ARG A 51 7.04 9.42 -3.92
C ARG A 51 5.99 8.81 -4.87
N SER A 52 6.09 7.52 -5.14
CA SER A 52 5.13 6.79 -5.97
C SER A 52 3.78 6.67 -5.26
N LEU A 53 3.78 6.40 -3.95
CA LEU A 53 2.56 6.39 -3.13
C LEU A 53 1.87 7.77 -3.09
N GLU A 54 2.64 8.84 -2.93
CA GLU A 54 2.13 10.21 -2.98
C GLU A 54 1.51 10.52 -4.35
N ALA A 55 2.20 10.19 -5.45
CA ALA A 55 1.68 10.38 -6.80
C ALA A 55 0.38 9.59 -7.03
N LEU A 56 0.31 8.35 -6.56
CA LEU A 56 -0.88 7.50 -6.62
C LEU A 56 -2.04 8.13 -5.83
N ALA A 57 -1.79 8.59 -4.60
CA ALA A 57 -2.79 9.27 -3.78
C ALA A 57 -3.30 10.57 -4.45
N TYR A 58 -2.40 11.41 -5.00
CA TYR A 58 -2.78 12.63 -5.71
C TYR A 58 -3.62 12.35 -6.97
N SER A 59 -3.30 11.29 -7.69
CA SER A 59 -4.03 10.88 -8.91
C SER A 59 -5.42 10.31 -8.64
N GLY A 60 -5.77 10.04 -7.38
CA GLY A 60 -7.03 9.38 -7.02
C GLY A 60 -7.01 7.86 -7.18
N ALA A 61 -5.83 7.25 -7.34
CA ALA A 61 -5.72 5.79 -7.46
C ALA A 61 -6.21 5.06 -6.20
N PHE A 62 -6.23 5.75 -5.04
CA PHE A 62 -6.66 5.22 -3.76
C PHE A 62 -8.07 5.67 -3.34
N ASP A 63 -8.82 6.34 -4.22
CA ASP A 63 -10.18 6.82 -3.91
C ASP A 63 -11.21 5.70 -3.78
N GLY A 64 -10.89 4.52 -4.30
CA GLY A 64 -11.72 3.33 -4.12
C GLY A 64 -11.63 2.72 -2.73
N PHE A 65 -10.75 3.24 -1.85
CA PHE A 65 -10.63 2.82 -0.47
C PHE A 65 -11.45 3.73 0.46
N GLU A 66 -11.69 3.27 1.69
CA GLU A 66 -12.52 3.98 2.68
C GLU A 66 -11.85 5.23 3.29
N LEU A 67 -10.66 5.61 2.84
CA LEU A 67 -9.91 6.75 3.37
C LEU A 67 -10.06 7.98 2.50
N HIS A 68 -10.32 9.12 3.15
CA HIS A 68 -10.33 10.41 2.48
C HIS A 68 -8.91 10.81 2.07
N ARG A 69 -8.73 11.38 0.88
CA ARG A 69 -7.40 11.72 0.34
C ARG A 69 -6.54 12.54 1.29
N ALA A 70 -7.14 13.47 2.06
CA ALA A 70 -6.42 14.30 3.02
C ALA A 70 -5.76 13.48 4.15
N GLN A 71 -6.32 12.32 4.51
CA GLN A 71 -5.79 11.47 5.58
C GLN A 71 -4.43 10.86 5.21
N TYR A 72 -4.14 10.67 3.91
CA TYR A 72 -2.83 10.21 3.45
C TYR A 72 -1.72 11.23 3.76
N PHE A 73 -2.04 12.52 3.76
CA PHE A 73 -1.07 13.60 3.95
C PHE A 73 -1.16 14.27 5.33
N PHE A 74 -2.21 13.97 6.08
CA PHE A 74 -2.43 14.55 7.41
C PHE A 74 -1.29 14.19 8.36
N THR A 75 -0.84 15.19 9.10
CA THR A 75 0.15 15.08 10.16
C THR A 75 -0.50 15.67 11.41
N ALA A 76 -0.62 14.86 12.47
CA ALA A 76 -1.24 15.32 13.71
C ALA A 76 -0.32 16.32 14.44
N GLU A 77 -0.90 17.21 15.24
CA GLU A 77 -0.13 18.12 16.08
C GLU A 77 0.74 17.30 17.06
N GLY A 78 2.06 17.51 16.99
CA GLY A 78 3.05 16.78 17.78
C GLY A 78 3.66 15.55 17.08
N ASP A 79 3.07 15.07 15.98
CA ASP A 79 3.65 14.01 15.17
C ASP A 79 4.57 14.59 14.07
N LYS A 80 5.66 13.87 13.79
CA LYS A 80 6.55 14.19 12.65
C LYS A 80 6.20 13.43 11.37
N THR A 81 5.27 12.47 11.46
CA THR A 81 5.01 11.53 10.37
C THR A 81 3.65 11.73 9.74
N SER A 82 3.62 11.68 8.40
CA SER A 82 2.37 11.75 7.64
C SER A 82 1.62 10.42 7.64
N GLY A 83 0.33 10.44 7.29
CA GLY A 83 -0.48 9.23 7.15
C GLY A 83 0.16 8.17 6.23
N LEU A 84 0.72 8.58 5.09
CA LEU A 84 1.44 7.68 4.18
C LEU A 84 2.70 7.07 4.82
N GLU A 85 3.44 7.83 5.61
CA GLU A 85 4.62 7.30 6.31
C GLU A 85 4.24 6.26 7.35
N LYS A 86 3.12 6.47 8.06
CA LYS A 86 2.57 5.47 8.99
C LYS A 86 2.17 4.18 8.26
N ILE A 87 1.57 4.30 7.07
CA ILE A 87 1.21 3.15 6.24
C ILE A 87 2.45 2.40 5.75
N VAL A 88 3.50 3.12 5.31
CA VAL A 88 4.77 2.49 4.90
C VAL A 88 5.43 1.78 6.08
N ALA A 89 5.50 2.43 7.25
CA ALA A 89 6.05 1.83 8.46
C ALA A 89 5.31 0.55 8.87
N TYR A 90 3.98 0.56 8.73
CA TYR A 90 3.17 -0.64 8.93
C TYR A 90 3.53 -1.78 7.97
N GLY A 91 3.72 -1.47 6.68
CA GLY A 91 4.19 -2.44 5.69
C GLY A 91 5.54 -3.06 6.07
N GLN A 92 6.50 -2.23 6.49
CA GLN A 92 7.83 -2.69 6.91
C GLN A 92 7.77 -3.56 8.15
N MET A 93 6.90 -3.22 9.11
CA MET A 93 6.66 -4.03 10.30
C MET A 93 6.11 -5.41 9.93
N VAL A 94 5.14 -5.48 9.02
CA VAL A 94 4.56 -6.77 8.56
C VAL A 94 5.60 -7.61 7.83
N GLU A 95 6.42 -7.00 6.97
CA GLU A 95 7.48 -7.71 6.25
C GLU A 95 8.56 -8.22 7.22
N SER A 96 8.96 -7.40 8.19
CA SER A 96 9.91 -7.79 9.24
C SER A 96 9.37 -8.91 10.11
N ASN A 97 8.09 -8.87 10.47
CA ASN A 97 7.43 -9.92 11.25
C ASN A 97 7.35 -11.25 10.49
N LYS A 98 7.09 -11.23 9.17
CA LYS A 98 7.16 -12.44 8.32
C LYS A 98 8.57 -13.03 8.26
N ASN A 99 9.60 -12.19 8.30
CA ASN A 99 10.98 -12.65 8.31
C ASN A 99 11.44 -13.13 9.71
N ASN A 100 10.80 -12.66 10.79
CA ASN A 100 11.11 -12.99 12.19
C ASN A 100 10.12 -13.96 12.85
N VAL A 101 9.43 -14.80 12.07
CA VAL A 101 8.37 -15.73 12.56
C VAL A 101 8.79 -16.58 13.77
N GLY A 102 10.09 -16.82 13.98
CA GLY A 102 10.62 -17.56 15.13
C GLY A 102 10.67 -16.81 16.47
N ASN A 103 10.52 -15.48 16.52
CA ASN A 103 10.73 -14.65 17.73
C ASN A 103 9.59 -13.66 17.99
N THR A 104 8.34 -14.02 17.74
CA THR A 104 7.20 -13.15 18.07
C THR A 104 6.85 -13.26 19.57
N LEU A 105 6.75 -12.12 20.26
CA LEU A 105 6.65 -12.04 21.72
C LEU A 105 5.41 -12.75 22.32
N PHE A 106 4.41 -13.07 21.50
CA PHE A 106 3.15 -13.67 21.93
C PHE A 106 2.74 -14.92 21.14
N GLY A 107 3.59 -15.40 20.24
CA GLY A 107 3.25 -16.52 19.37
C GLY A 107 2.13 -16.17 18.38
N ASP A 108 2.17 -16.81 17.22
CA ASP A 108 1.16 -16.70 16.18
C ASP A 108 -0.23 -17.12 16.69
N LEU A 109 -1.08 -16.16 17.05
CA LEU A 109 -2.50 -16.37 17.39
C LEU A 109 -3.38 -16.68 16.16
N GLY A 110 -2.78 -16.89 14.98
CA GLY A 110 -3.49 -17.15 13.72
C GLY A 110 -3.77 -18.63 13.41
N SER A 111 -3.33 -19.59 14.22
CA SER A 111 -3.41 -21.02 13.89
C SER A 111 -4.32 -21.89 14.80
N THR A 112 -5.11 -21.31 15.71
CA THR A 112 -6.03 -22.06 16.59
C THR A 112 -7.53 -21.84 16.36
N MET A 113 -7.93 -21.40 15.17
CA MET A 113 -9.35 -21.39 14.79
C MET A 113 -9.48 -21.92 13.35
N ASP A 114 -9.40 -23.24 13.23
CA ASP A 114 -10.18 -23.98 12.23
C ASP A 114 -11.69 -23.81 12.51
#